data_AF-A0A534RXD9-F1
#
_entry.id   AF-A0A534RXD9-F1
#
_cell.length_a   1.000
_cell.length_b   1.000
_cell.length_c   1.000
_cell.angle_alpha   90.00
_cell.angle_beta   90.00
_cell.angle_gamma   90.00
#
_symmetry.space_group_name_H-M   'P 1'
#
loop_
_entity.id
_entity.type
_entity.pdbx_description
1 polymer ?
#
loop_
_entity_poly.entity_id
_entity_poly.type
_entity_poly.pdbx_seq_one_letter_code
_entity_poly.pdbx_strand_id
1 'polypeptide(L)'
;MDAGKRLAAEKVDVLICGGAPVALSKGPSGDAELSELLGRETQLPVVMANGAVVEALRSLGARSVIAVSPFVEARNQEIRAFLEASGFKVLATAGLGLIKNIDFASQSPEAAFNLARGLAREHPSADAIYIACPRWPSVDIIAALEADTGKTVVAAPAAMVWGALKALKIYDCRSGFGRLMESLRVNGSHRNAGGQ
;
A
#
# COMPACT_ATOMS: atom_id res chain seq x y z
N MET A 1 17.25 2.67 -11.92
CA MET A 1 17.32 3.12 -13.32
C MET A 1 17.39 1.97 -14.31
N ASP A 2 18.44 1.14 -14.29
CA ASP A 2 18.62 0.03 -15.26
C ASP A 2 17.40 -0.90 -15.38
N ALA A 3 16.92 -1.45 -14.26
CA ALA A 3 15.75 -2.33 -14.24
C ALA A 3 14.50 -1.69 -14.88
N GLY A 4 14.29 -0.39 -14.65
CA GLY A 4 13.16 0.34 -15.25
C GLY A 4 13.29 0.47 -16.76
N LYS A 5 14.50 0.77 -17.27
CA LYS A 5 14.76 0.84 -18.72
C LYS A 5 14.59 -0.51 -19.40
N ARG A 6 15.02 -1.59 -18.75
CA ARG A 6 14.84 -2.97 -19.25
C ARG A 6 13.38 -3.35 -19.34
N LEU A 7 12.57 -3.05 -18.31
CA LEU A 7 11.12 -3.28 -18.36
C LEU A 7 10.44 -2.43 -19.43
N ALA A 8 10.84 -1.16 -19.59
CA ALA A 8 10.30 -0.30 -20.65
C ALA A 8 10.61 -0.84 -22.06
N ALA A 9 11.78 -1.44 -22.27
CA ALA A 9 12.13 -2.08 -23.55
C ALA A 9 11.21 -3.28 -23.88
N GLU A 10 10.65 -3.94 -22.88
CA GLU A 10 9.65 -5.00 -23.02
C GLU A 10 8.23 -4.47 -23.23
N LYS A 11 8.05 -3.14 -23.43
CA LYS A 11 6.77 -2.49 -23.73
C LYS A 11 5.69 -2.69 -22.67
N VAL A 12 6.07 -2.65 -21.40
CA VAL A 12 5.10 -2.59 -20.29
C VAL A 12 4.36 -1.26 -20.26
N ASP A 13 3.11 -1.24 -19.78
CA ASP A 13 2.30 -0.02 -19.70
C ASP A 13 2.52 0.81 -18.43
N VAL A 14 3.06 0.19 -17.37
CA VAL A 14 3.29 0.83 -16.07
C VAL A 14 4.48 0.20 -15.35
N LEU A 15 5.23 1.01 -14.61
CA LEU A 15 6.29 0.55 -13.73
C LEU A 15 5.81 0.61 -12.28
N ILE A 16 5.91 -0.52 -11.57
CA ILE A 16 5.69 -0.58 -10.13
C ILE A 16 7.03 -0.75 -9.44
N CYS A 17 7.45 0.28 -8.71
CA CYS A 17 8.66 0.24 -7.89
C CYS A 17 8.32 -0.28 -6.49
N GLY A 18 8.48 -1.59 -6.32
CA GLY A 18 8.37 -2.27 -5.04
C GLY A 18 9.56 -2.02 -4.12
N GLY A 19 9.33 -2.20 -2.82
CA GLY A 19 10.34 -2.04 -1.78
C GLY A 19 10.30 -0.65 -1.15
N ALA A 20 10.82 -0.56 0.06
CA ALA A 20 10.84 0.66 0.86
C ALA A 20 12.21 1.40 1.00
N PRO A 21 13.35 1.01 0.38
CA PRO A 21 14.63 1.66 0.73
C PRO A 21 14.69 3.16 0.42
N VAL A 22 14.08 3.65 -0.67
CA VAL A 22 14.29 5.05 -1.08
C VAL A 22 13.48 6.02 -0.20
N ALA A 23 12.17 5.79 -0.03
CA ALA A 23 11.37 6.59 0.90
C ALA A 23 11.77 6.45 2.37
N LEU A 24 12.25 5.28 2.83
CA LEU A 24 12.66 5.14 4.22
C LEU A 24 14.04 5.76 4.51
N SER A 25 14.92 5.84 3.50
CA SER A 25 16.22 6.52 3.65
C SER A 25 16.17 8.03 3.39
N LYS A 26 15.27 8.51 2.52
CA LYS A 26 15.21 9.93 2.11
C LYS A 26 13.89 10.63 2.49
N GLY A 27 12.99 9.97 3.19
CA GLY A 27 11.64 10.47 3.46
C GLY A 27 10.73 10.45 2.21
N PRO A 28 9.49 10.95 2.31
CA PRO A 28 8.51 10.92 1.23
C PRO A 28 8.97 11.56 -0.09
N SER A 29 9.88 12.56 -0.04
CA SER A 29 10.43 13.20 -1.24
C SER A 29 11.30 12.26 -2.08
N GLY A 30 11.97 11.28 -1.46
CA GLY A 30 12.82 10.34 -2.19
C GLY A 30 12.05 9.46 -3.18
N ASP A 31 10.84 9.02 -2.81
CA ASP A 31 9.98 8.26 -3.71
C ASP A 31 9.46 9.14 -4.85
N ALA A 32 9.11 10.40 -4.56
CA ALA A 32 8.67 11.35 -5.58
C ALA A 32 9.77 11.65 -6.61
N GLU A 33 10.99 11.94 -6.15
CA GLU A 33 12.17 12.18 -7.01
C GLU A 33 12.47 10.97 -7.90
N LEU A 34 12.45 9.76 -7.33
CA LEU A 34 12.71 8.54 -8.10
C LEU A 34 11.60 8.27 -9.12
N SER A 35 10.34 8.48 -8.73
CA SER A 35 9.19 8.34 -9.61
C SER A 35 9.28 9.29 -10.80
N GLU A 36 9.57 10.57 -10.54
CA GLU A 36 9.74 11.59 -11.59
C GLU A 36 10.91 11.24 -12.53
N LEU A 37 12.06 10.86 -11.97
CA LEU A 37 13.23 10.49 -12.75
C LEU A 37 12.95 9.27 -13.64
N LEU A 38 12.35 8.21 -13.09
CA LEU A 38 12.00 7.02 -13.87
C LEU A 38 10.95 7.33 -14.93
N GLY A 39 9.93 8.12 -14.60
CA GLY A 39 8.88 8.54 -15.53
C GLY A 39 9.44 9.34 -16.70
N ARG A 40 10.35 10.28 -16.43
CA ARG A 40 11.04 11.05 -17.49
C ARG A 40 11.90 10.17 -18.39
N GLU A 41 12.61 9.20 -17.81
CA GLU A 41 13.54 8.35 -18.56
C GLU A 41 12.84 7.23 -19.36
N THR A 42 11.68 6.78 -18.91
CA THR A 42 10.95 5.67 -19.53
C THR A 42 9.70 6.10 -20.29
N GLN A 43 9.22 7.32 -20.07
CA GLN A 43 7.93 7.84 -20.57
C GLN A 43 6.73 6.98 -20.13
N LEU A 44 6.86 6.27 -19.01
CA LEU A 44 5.82 5.43 -18.44
C LEU A 44 5.31 6.00 -17.12
N PRO A 45 4.04 5.75 -16.75
CA PRO A 45 3.56 5.95 -15.40
C PRO A 45 4.37 5.11 -14.41
N VAL A 46 4.73 5.71 -13.27
CA VAL A 46 5.50 5.04 -12.21
C VAL A 46 4.72 5.07 -10.90
N VAL A 47 4.53 3.88 -10.32
CA VAL A 47 3.87 3.70 -9.03
C VAL A 47 4.91 3.28 -8.00
N MET A 48 5.13 4.15 -7.01
CA MET A 48 5.99 3.87 -5.86
C MET A 48 5.18 3.17 -4.77
N ALA A 49 5.71 2.09 -4.18
CA ALA A 49 4.98 1.31 -3.19
C ALA A 49 4.49 2.13 -1.99
N ASN A 50 5.37 2.94 -1.37
CA ASN A 50 4.97 3.75 -0.22
C ASN A 50 4.07 4.93 -0.63
N GLY A 51 4.33 5.54 -1.79
CA GLY A 51 3.45 6.54 -2.38
C GLY A 51 2.03 6.02 -2.60
N ALA A 52 1.89 4.81 -3.13
CA ALA A 52 0.60 4.15 -3.36
C ALA A 52 -0.14 3.88 -2.05
N VAL A 53 0.56 3.50 -0.97
CA VAL A 53 -0.04 3.33 0.36
C VAL A 53 -0.57 4.66 0.90
N VAL A 54 0.21 5.73 0.83
CA VAL A 54 -0.21 7.06 1.28
C VAL A 54 -1.44 7.54 0.50
N GLU A 55 -1.41 7.37 -0.82
CA GLU A 55 -2.52 7.74 -1.69
C GLU A 55 -3.78 6.91 -1.40
N ALA A 56 -3.63 5.59 -1.21
CA ALA A 56 -4.71 4.68 -0.85
C ALA A 56 -5.37 5.09 0.48
N LEU A 57 -4.59 5.29 1.53
CA LEU A 57 -5.08 5.72 2.84
C LEU A 57 -5.85 7.04 2.76
N ARG A 58 -5.32 8.02 2.02
CA ARG A 58 -6.00 9.32 1.81
C ARG A 58 -7.30 9.18 1.02
N SER A 59 -7.30 8.37 -0.04
CA SER A 59 -8.48 8.14 -0.88
C SER A 59 -9.65 7.53 -0.11
N LEU A 60 -9.34 6.80 0.96
CA LEU A 60 -10.30 6.19 1.87
C LEU A 60 -10.64 7.07 3.08
N GLY A 61 -10.13 8.30 3.12
CA GLY A 61 -10.41 9.28 4.18
C GLY A 61 -9.73 8.99 5.52
N ALA A 62 -8.70 8.14 5.56
CA ALA A 62 -8.02 7.81 6.80
C ALA A 62 -7.20 9.00 7.34
N ARG A 63 -7.34 9.32 8.62
CA ARG A 63 -6.55 10.36 9.31
C ARG A 63 -5.70 9.76 10.43
N SER A 64 -6.22 8.75 11.11
CA SER A 64 -5.55 7.97 12.14
C SER A 64 -5.39 6.52 11.69
N VAL A 65 -4.20 5.97 11.88
CA VAL A 65 -3.85 4.64 11.38
C VAL A 65 -3.14 3.81 12.43
N ILE A 66 -3.37 2.51 12.39
CA ILE A 66 -2.46 1.53 12.99
C ILE A 66 -1.71 0.80 11.88
N ALA A 67 -0.48 0.37 12.15
CA ALA A 67 0.30 -0.38 11.18
C ALA A 67 0.77 -1.72 11.76
N VAL A 68 0.67 -2.78 10.96
CA VAL A 68 1.27 -4.07 11.28
C VAL A 68 2.28 -4.46 10.22
N SER A 69 3.32 -5.18 10.63
CA SER A 69 4.37 -5.63 9.71
C SER A 69 4.94 -7.00 10.15
N PRO A 70 5.71 -7.68 9.28
CA PRO A 70 6.45 -8.85 9.73
C PRO A 70 7.77 -8.47 10.43
N PHE A 71 8.12 -7.18 10.50
CA PHE A 71 9.47 -6.74 10.81
C PHE A 71 9.77 -6.63 12.30
N VAL A 72 11.07 -6.44 12.60
CA VAL A 72 11.57 -5.95 13.89
C VAL A 72 11.14 -4.53 14.20
N GLU A 73 11.16 -4.18 15.48
CA GLU A 73 10.66 -2.90 15.98
C GLU A 73 11.37 -1.68 15.38
N ALA A 74 12.68 -1.76 15.14
CA ALA A 74 13.41 -0.68 14.47
C ALA A 74 12.78 -0.30 13.12
N ARG A 75 12.30 -1.31 12.37
CA ARG A 75 11.64 -1.09 11.08
C ARG A 75 10.19 -0.61 11.22
N ASN A 76 9.50 -0.99 12.31
CA ASN A 76 8.19 -0.43 12.63
C ASN A 76 8.29 1.07 12.94
N GLN A 77 9.34 1.50 13.63
CA GLN A 77 9.58 2.91 13.91
C GLN A 77 9.85 3.71 12.63
N GLU A 78 10.57 3.14 11.66
CA GLU A 78 10.71 3.75 10.32
C GLU A 78 9.35 3.89 9.60
N ILE A 79 8.49 2.87 9.68
CA ILE A 79 7.13 2.92 9.11
C ILE A 79 6.30 4.01 9.79
N ARG A 80 6.34 4.09 11.12
CA ARG A 80 5.66 5.12 11.91
C ARG A 80 6.11 6.50 11.46
N ALA A 81 7.42 6.75 11.45
CA ALA A 81 8.00 8.03 11.06
C ALA A 81 7.59 8.43 9.63
N PHE A 82 7.60 7.48 8.70
CA PHE A 82 7.16 7.71 7.31
C PHE A 82 5.68 8.12 7.22
N LEU A 83 4.79 7.41 7.92
CA LEU A 83 3.35 7.71 7.92
C LEU A 83 3.05 9.05 8.60
N GLU A 84 3.74 9.37 9.70
CA GLU A 84 3.63 10.66 10.39
C GLU A 84 4.13 11.81 9.52
N ALA A 85 5.28 11.64 8.86
CA ALA A 85 5.79 12.59 7.87
C ALA A 85 4.84 12.76 6.68
N SER A 86 4.00 11.76 6.39
CA SER A 86 2.97 11.80 5.36
C SER A 86 1.63 12.41 5.85
N GLY A 87 1.56 12.86 7.10
CA GLY A 87 0.42 13.58 7.68
C GLY A 87 -0.62 12.70 8.39
N PHE A 88 -0.32 11.42 8.65
CA PHE A 88 -1.22 10.54 9.39
C PHE A 88 -0.89 10.54 10.89
N LYS A 89 -1.92 10.43 11.73
CA LYS A 89 -1.75 10.14 13.15
C LYS A 89 -1.56 8.63 13.34
N VAL A 90 -0.33 8.18 13.58
CA VAL A 90 -0.07 6.77 13.86
C VAL A 90 -0.39 6.47 15.33
N LEU A 91 -1.41 5.65 15.57
CA LEU A 91 -1.84 5.29 16.92
C LEU A 91 -0.93 4.21 17.52
N ALA A 92 -0.60 3.20 16.73
CA ALA A 92 0.29 2.13 17.14
C ALA A 92 0.89 1.38 15.95
N THR A 93 2.01 0.71 16.22
CA THR A 93 2.66 -0.22 15.30
C THR A 93 2.92 -1.54 15.99
N ALA A 94 2.78 -2.66 15.28
CA ALA A 94 3.16 -3.97 15.80
C ALA A 94 3.87 -4.81 14.72
N GLY A 95 4.82 -5.65 15.14
CA GLY A 95 5.64 -6.45 14.23
C GLY A 95 5.78 -7.90 14.69
N LEU A 96 6.05 -8.81 13.75
CA LEU A 96 6.40 -10.21 14.06
C LEU A 96 7.88 -10.41 14.45
N GLY A 97 8.72 -9.37 14.36
CA GLY A 97 10.13 -9.45 14.79
C GLY A 97 11.07 -10.11 13.79
N LEU A 98 10.66 -10.27 12.52
CA LEU A 98 11.44 -10.97 11.51
C LEU A 98 12.43 -10.02 10.81
N ILE A 99 13.51 -10.60 10.25
CA ILE A 99 14.57 -9.86 9.55
C ILE A 99 14.75 -10.33 8.10
N LYS A 100 14.68 -11.64 7.83
CA LYS A 100 15.00 -12.17 6.49
C LYS A 100 13.80 -12.09 5.57
N ASN A 101 14.06 -11.71 4.32
CA ASN A 101 13.02 -11.59 3.28
C ASN A 101 12.23 -12.89 3.05
N ILE A 102 12.90 -14.05 3.15
CA ILE A 102 12.25 -15.36 2.98
C ILE A 102 11.25 -15.64 4.10
N ASP A 103 11.56 -15.21 5.33
CA ASP A 103 10.70 -15.43 6.49
C ASP A 103 9.41 -14.61 6.39
N PHE A 104 9.45 -13.44 5.74
CA PHE A 104 8.27 -12.61 5.49
C PHE A 104 7.30 -13.30 4.52
N ALA A 105 7.84 -13.90 3.46
CA ALA A 105 7.05 -14.54 2.40
C ALA A 105 6.49 -15.90 2.83
N SER A 106 7.12 -16.56 3.80
CA SER A 106 6.64 -17.82 4.37
C SER A 106 5.62 -17.65 5.50
N GLN A 107 5.37 -16.42 5.95
CA GLN A 107 4.30 -16.16 6.91
C GLN A 107 2.93 -16.41 6.29
N SER A 108 2.02 -16.93 7.11
CA SER A 108 0.65 -17.17 6.70
C SER A 108 -0.19 -15.87 6.70
N PRO A 109 -1.22 -15.77 5.86
CA PRO A 109 -2.16 -14.66 5.91
C PRO A 109 -2.86 -14.51 7.28
N GLU A 110 -3.07 -15.62 8.00
CA GLU A 110 -3.67 -15.62 9.33
C GLU A 110 -2.78 -14.90 10.36
N ALA A 111 -1.45 -14.97 10.21
CA ALA A 111 -0.55 -14.21 11.06
C ALA A 111 -0.77 -12.70 10.91
N ALA A 112 -0.93 -12.22 9.67
CA ALA A 112 -1.27 -10.82 9.40
C ALA A 112 -2.64 -10.45 9.95
N PHE A 113 -3.64 -11.30 9.71
CA PHE A 113 -5.01 -11.09 10.19
C PHE A 113 -5.07 -10.97 11.72
N ASN A 114 -4.47 -11.93 12.45
CA ASN A 114 -4.52 -11.96 13.91
C ASN A 114 -3.79 -10.77 14.53
N LEU A 115 -2.62 -10.41 14.01
CA LEU A 115 -1.86 -9.25 14.50
C LEU A 115 -2.63 -7.95 14.26
N ALA A 116 -3.15 -7.75 13.05
CA ALA A 116 -3.94 -6.58 12.69
C ALA A 116 -5.21 -6.46 13.54
N ARG A 117 -5.93 -7.56 13.70
CA ARG A 117 -7.17 -7.63 14.49
C ARG A 117 -6.92 -7.32 15.97
N GLY A 118 -5.86 -7.88 16.55
CA GLY A 118 -5.47 -7.60 17.94
C GLY A 118 -5.21 -6.11 18.15
N LEU A 119 -4.35 -5.53 17.32
CA LEU A 119 -4.01 -4.10 17.41
C LEU A 119 -5.23 -3.20 17.16
N ALA A 120 -6.14 -3.59 16.26
CA ALA A 120 -7.37 -2.85 15.98
C ALA A 120 -8.38 -2.85 17.13
N ARG A 121 -8.33 -3.87 18.00
CA ARG A 121 -9.14 -3.95 19.23
C ARG A 121 -8.58 -3.07 20.34
N GLU A 122 -7.25 -3.03 20.46
CA GLU A 122 -6.55 -2.15 21.42
C GLU A 122 -6.69 -0.67 21.05
N HIS A 123 -6.83 -0.37 19.76
CA HIS A 123 -6.96 0.99 19.23
C HIS A 123 -8.27 1.17 18.44
N PRO A 124 -9.44 1.18 19.11
CA PRO A 124 -10.73 1.24 18.44
C PRO A 124 -10.94 2.55 17.65
N SER A 125 -10.22 3.61 17.99
CA SER A 125 -10.28 4.93 17.35
C SER A 125 -9.48 5.06 16.05
N ALA A 126 -8.79 4.01 15.59
CA ALA A 126 -8.10 4.03 14.29
C ALA A 126 -9.10 4.06 13.13
N ASP A 127 -8.89 4.92 12.14
CA ASP A 127 -9.72 4.95 10.92
C ASP A 127 -9.37 3.79 9.98
N ALA A 128 -8.07 3.44 9.90
CA ALA A 128 -7.57 2.41 8.99
C ALA A 128 -6.44 1.56 9.57
N ILE A 129 -6.29 0.37 9.00
CA ILE A 129 -5.23 -0.59 9.27
C ILE A 129 -4.30 -0.64 8.05
N TYR A 130 -3.02 -0.37 8.25
CA TYR A 130 -1.99 -0.58 7.23
C TYR A 130 -1.26 -1.91 7.48
N ILE A 131 -1.25 -2.80 6.48
CA ILE A 131 -0.45 -4.03 6.49
C ILE A 131 0.77 -3.81 5.60
N ALA A 132 1.94 -3.65 6.22
CA ALA A 132 3.18 -3.35 5.55
C ALA A 132 3.84 -4.60 4.95
N CYS A 133 4.80 -4.37 4.03
CA CYS A 133 5.56 -5.38 3.28
C CYS A 133 4.82 -5.97 2.07
N PRO A 134 5.23 -5.62 0.83
CA PRO A 134 4.69 -6.25 -0.39
C PRO A 134 4.91 -7.77 -0.48
N ARG A 135 5.82 -8.34 0.33
CA ARG A 135 6.11 -9.78 0.35
C ARG A 135 5.30 -10.56 1.38
N TRP A 136 4.57 -9.88 2.27
CA TRP A 136 3.80 -10.56 3.30
C TRP A 136 2.40 -10.90 2.76
N PRO A 137 2.03 -12.20 2.65
CA PRO A 137 0.72 -12.60 2.13
C PRO A 137 -0.41 -11.98 2.95
N SER A 138 -1.21 -11.11 2.31
CA SER A 138 -2.19 -10.28 3.04
C SER A 138 -3.41 -9.87 2.21
N VAL A 139 -3.46 -10.16 0.91
CA VAL A 139 -4.55 -9.71 0.04
C VAL A 139 -5.87 -10.44 0.35
N ASP A 140 -5.80 -11.75 0.56
CA ASP A 140 -7.00 -12.59 0.75
C ASP A 140 -7.73 -12.34 2.07
N ILE A 141 -7.06 -11.71 3.04
CA ILE A 141 -7.62 -11.44 4.37
C ILE A 141 -8.21 -10.03 4.51
N ILE A 142 -8.04 -9.15 3.51
CA ILE A 142 -8.48 -7.74 3.57
C ILE A 142 -9.98 -7.65 3.87
N ALA A 143 -10.82 -8.24 3.01
CA ALA A 143 -12.28 -8.11 3.15
C ALA A 143 -12.81 -8.71 4.47
N ALA A 144 -12.26 -9.85 4.88
CA ALA A 144 -12.61 -10.48 6.15
C ALA A 144 -12.20 -9.60 7.35
N LEU A 145 -11.04 -8.97 7.29
CA LEU A 145 -10.55 -8.10 8.36
C LEU A 145 -11.33 -6.78 8.43
N GLU A 146 -11.72 -6.21 7.28
CA GLU A 146 -12.61 -5.05 7.23
C GLU A 146 -13.99 -5.38 7.82
N ALA A 147 -14.53 -6.57 7.54
CA ALA A 147 -15.79 -7.04 8.10
C ALA A 147 -15.72 -7.28 9.61
N ASP A 148 -14.64 -7.87 10.12
CA ASP A 148 -14.46 -8.13 11.57
C ASP A 148 -14.21 -6.85 12.37
N THR A 149 -13.41 -5.92 11.84
CA THR A 149 -12.97 -4.74 12.59
C THR A 149 -13.77 -3.47 12.32
N GLY A 150 -14.54 -3.45 11.22
CA GLY A 150 -15.22 -2.26 10.69
C GLY A 150 -14.29 -1.21 10.06
N LYS A 151 -12.97 -1.32 10.27
CA LYS A 151 -11.95 -0.38 9.80
C LYS A 151 -11.57 -0.69 8.36
N THR A 152 -11.15 0.33 7.64
CA THR A 152 -10.63 0.14 6.28
C THR A 152 -9.24 -0.48 6.34
N VAL A 153 -8.94 -1.43 5.45
CA VAL A 153 -7.65 -2.13 5.42
C VAL A 153 -6.90 -1.79 4.14
N VAL A 154 -5.66 -1.32 4.28
CA VAL A 154 -4.74 -1.08 3.17
C VAL A 154 -3.55 -2.01 3.34
N ALA A 155 -3.46 -3.05 2.51
CA ALA A 155 -2.26 -3.87 2.42
C ALA A 155 -1.33 -3.33 1.32
N ALA A 156 -0.03 -3.30 1.57
CA ALA A 156 0.97 -2.82 0.60
C ALA A 156 0.83 -3.41 -0.82
N PRO A 157 0.69 -4.75 -1.01
CA PRO A 157 0.53 -5.30 -2.36
C PRO A 157 -0.77 -4.84 -3.04
N ALA A 158 -1.88 -4.74 -2.29
CA ALA A 158 -3.15 -4.24 -2.82
C ALA A 158 -3.07 -2.76 -3.21
N ALA A 159 -2.41 -1.93 -2.41
CA ALA A 159 -2.21 -0.51 -2.72
C ALA A 159 -1.38 -0.31 -4.00
N MET A 160 -0.34 -1.12 -4.21
CA MET A 160 0.47 -1.08 -5.41
C MET A 160 -0.34 -1.42 -6.67
N VAL A 161 -1.14 -2.49 -6.61
CA VAL A 161 -2.03 -2.89 -7.72
C VAL A 161 -3.10 -1.83 -7.96
N TRP A 162 -3.73 -1.31 -6.90
CA TRP A 162 -4.70 -0.23 -6.99
C TRP A 162 -4.12 1.01 -7.66
N GLY A 163 -2.91 1.43 -7.27
CA GLY A 163 -2.21 2.58 -7.87
C GLY A 163 -1.89 2.35 -9.36
N ALA A 164 -1.47 1.15 -9.72
CA ALA A 164 -1.18 0.78 -11.11
C ALA A 164 -2.44 0.81 -11.99
N LEU A 165 -3.53 0.19 -11.53
CA LEU A 165 -4.81 0.21 -12.25
C LEU A 165 -5.33 1.64 -12.40
N LYS A 166 -5.23 2.46 -11.35
CA LYS A 166 -5.59 3.88 -11.40
C LYS A 166 -4.77 4.66 -12.42
N ALA A 167 -3.44 4.45 -12.46
CA ALA A 167 -2.55 5.10 -13.42
C ALA A 167 -2.88 4.71 -14.87
N LEU A 168 -3.28 3.45 -15.09
CA LEU A 168 -3.73 2.93 -16.38
C LEU A 168 -5.19 3.26 -16.71
N LYS A 169 -5.91 3.95 -15.82
CA LYS A 169 -7.35 4.26 -15.95
C LYS A 169 -8.23 3.01 -16.09
N ILE A 170 -7.84 1.92 -15.45
CA ILE A 170 -8.59 0.67 -15.38
C ILE A 170 -9.41 0.68 -14.10
N TYR A 171 -10.74 0.67 -14.25
CA TYR A 171 -11.68 0.81 -13.12
C TYR A 171 -12.59 -0.40 -12.92
N ASP A 172 -12.51 -1.40 -13.80
CA ASP A 172 -13.23 -2.66 -13.65
C ASP A 172 -12.44 -3.62 -12.76
N CYS A 173 -12.67 -3.52 -11.45
CA CYS A 173 -12.08 -4.43 -10.46
C CYS A 173 -13.11 -5.44 -10.00
N ARG A 174 -12.72 -6.65 -9.61
CA ARG A 174 -13.63 -7.62 -8.98
C ARG A 174 -13.90 -7.24 -7.52
N SER A 175 -15.08 -7.53 -7.01
CA SER A 175 -15.43 -7.36 -5.59
C SER A 175 -14.74 -8.40 -4.72
N GLY A 176 -14.64 -8.14 -3.41
CA GLY A 176 -14.08 -9.08 -2.44
C GLY A 176 -12.61 -8.86 -2.07
N PHE A 177 -11.96 -7.84 -2.62
CA PHE A 177 -10.58 -7.45 -2.30
C PHE A 177 -10.50 -6.19 -1.42
N GLY A 178 -11.58 -5.90 -0.69
CA GLY A 178 -11.70 -4.78 0.25
C GLY A 178 -12.07 -3.44 -0.39
N ARG A 179 -12.40 -2.48 0.49
CA ARG A 179 -12.91 -1.14 0.12
C ARG A 179 -11.96 -0.38 -0.81
N LEU A 180 -10.64 -0.58 -0.68
CA LEU A 180 -9.66 0.07 -1.56
C LEU A 180 -9.86 -0.33 -3.02
N MET A 181 -9.93 -1.63 -3.33
CA MET A 181 -10.13 -2.09 -4.70
C MET A 181 -11.50 -1.67 -5.25
N GLU A 182 -12.52 -1.67 -4.40
CA GLU A 182 -13.87 -1.24 -4.77
C GLU A 182 -13.96 0.26 -5.07
N SER A 183 -13.09 1.09 -4.47
CA SER A 183 -13.02 2.53 -4.72
C SER A 183 -12.67 2.90 -6.16
N LEU A 184 -12.06 1.99 -6.93
CA LEU A 184 -11.76 2.22 -8.35
C LEU A 184 -13.04 2.33 -9.19
N ARG A 185 -14.07 1.54 -8.85
CA ARG A 185 -15.34 1.52 -9.60
C ARG A 185 -16.11 2.83 -9.45
N VAL A 186 -16.22 3.33 -8.22
CA VAL A 186 -16.98 4.55 -7.88
C VAL A 186 -16.40 5.77 -8.62
N ASN A 187 -15.08 5.85 -8.71
CA ASN A 187 -14.38 6.93 -9.41
C ASN A 187 -14.46 6.82 -10.95
N GLY A 188 -14.67 5.62 -11.50
CA GLY A 188 -14.85 5.39 -12.93
C GLY A 188 -16.23 5.80 -13.44
N SER A 189 -17.28 5.58 -12.64
CA SER A 189 -18.67 5.93 -13.00
C SER A 189 -18.90 7.44 -13.22
N HIS A 190 -18.12 8.31 -12.56
CA HIS A 190 -18.20 9.76 -12.79
C HIS A 190 -17.48 10.24 -14.07
N ARG A 191 -16.66 9.41 -14.71
CA ARG A 191 -15.88 9.80 -15.91
C ARG A 191 -16.45 9.25 -17.21
N ASN A 192 -17.26 8.18 -17.17
CA ASN A 192 -17.89 7.60 -18.36
C ASN A 192 -19.23 8.25 -18.76
N ALA A 193 -19.71 9.27 -18.03
CA ALA A 193 -20.95 9.98 -18.36
C ALA A 193 -20.78 11.12 -19.39
N GLY A 194 -19.59 11.30 -19.98
CA GLY A 194 -19.26 12.42 -20.86
C GLY A 194 -18.95 12.08 -22.32
N GLY A 195 -19.33 10.89 -22.80
CA GLY A 195 -19.08 10.47 -24.19
C GLY A 195 -20.34 9.88 -24.83
N GLN A 196 -21.19 10.75 -25.37
CA GLN A 196 -22.08 10.46 -26.50
C GLN A 196 -21.67 11.35 -27.66
#